data_AF-A0A059DQ79-F1
#
_entry.id   AF-A0A059DQ79-F1
#
_cell.length_a   1.000
_cell.length_b   1.000
_cell.length_c   1.000
_cell.angle_alpha   90.00
_cell.angle_beta   90.00
_cell.angle_gamma   90.00
#
_symmetry.space_group_name_H-M   'P 1'
#
loop_
_entity.id
_entity.type
_entity.pdbx_description
1 polymer ?
#
loop_
_entity_poly.entity_id
_entity_poly.type
_entity_poly.pdbx_seq_one_letter_code
_entity_poly.pdbx_strand_id
1 'polypeptide(L)'
;MTNFNFHLEFLVLVVVLAWLAIRGIYSGKGVYEFPTLAALIGFAWVVPQGIELETSSENQYGGGAFWLYVSACYLLIAWGFHAGLQRKKKRQMATANAKIPKLDHERLLIAAFGLSVVGQLSNLMIGRIDTSNMGGEWTGVITMYSLFWSCNGMALCLAVLVFARTRWPIAIGVAAIAAMPIILSVLSGVRREQLFDLIVLTVGGWYLSRRLTPPRLAIIALLIVGTVILNKVGEIRNYVKTGQGS
;
A
#
# COMPACT_ATOMS: atom_id res chain seq x y z
N MET A 1 6.36 -12.36 -35.32
CA MET A 1 5.03 -12.17 -34.69
C MET A 1 4.74 -13.41 -33.88
N THR A 2 5.15 -13.43 -32.62
CA THR A 2 4.81 -14.51 -31.68
C THR A 2 3.34 -14.36 -31.31
N ASN A 3 2.52 -15.36 -31.62
CA ASN A 3 1.13 -15.38 -31.15
C ASN A 3 1.15 -15.57 -29.63
N PHE A 4 1.04 -14.47 -28.90
CA PHE A 4 0.82 -14.50 -27.45
C PHE A 4 -0.59 -15.03 -27.21
N ASN A 5 -0.74 -16.34 -27.05
CA ASN A 5 -1.97 -16.95 -26.59
C ASN A 5 -1.97 -16.92 -25.06
N PHE A 6 -2.37 -15.79 -24.48
CA PHE A 6 -2.64 -15.70 -23.05
C PHE A 6 -3.84 -16.59 -22.69
N HIS A 7 -3.79 -17.23 -21.53
CA HIS A 7 -4.95 -17.94 -21.00
C HIS A 7 -6.13 -16.96 -20.81
N LEU A 8 -7.34 -17.40 -21.15
CA LEU A 8 -8.55 -16.58 -21.09
C LEU A 8 -8.81 -16.09 -19.65
N GLU A 9 -8.46 -16.91 -18.68
CA GLU A 9 -8.59 -16.65 -17.26
C GLU A 9 -7.70 -15.49 -16.78
N PHE A 10 -6.50 -15.36 -17.35
CA PHE A 10 -5.65 -14.20 -17.09
C PHE A 10 -6.27 -12.92 -17.67
N LEU A 11 -6.85 -12.99 -18.88
CA LEU A 11 -7.57 -11.86 -19.47
C LEU A 11 -8.79 -11.47 -18.62
N VAL A 12 -9.50 -12.43 -18.04
CA VAL A 12 -10.59 -12.17 -17.09
C VAL A 12 -10.08 -11.37 -15.89
N LEU A 13 -8.93 -11.74 -15.31
CA LEU A 13 -8.32 -10.98 -14.22
C LEU A 13 -8.05 -9.53 -14.64
N VAL A 14 -7.40 -9.33 -15.79
CA VAL A 14 -7.09 -7.99 -16.32
C VAL A 14 -8.37 -7.16 -16.50
N VAL A 15 -9.44 -7.76 -17.02
CA VAL A 15 -10.74 -7.08 -17.20
C VAL A 15 -11.38 -6.73 -15.85
N VAL A 16 -11.34 -7.63 -14.87
CA VAL A 16 -11.87 -7.38 -13.51
C VAL A 16 -11.13 -6.22 -12.85
N LEU A 17 -9.79 -6.24 -12.91
CA LEU A 17 -8.97 -5.16 -12.39
C LEU A 17 -9.27 -3.85 -13.13
N ALA A 18 -9.40 -3.89 -14.47
CA ALA A 18 -9.68 -2.71 -15.31
C ALA A 18 -10.99 -2.07 -14.89
N TRP A 19 -12.02 -2.89 -14.78
CA TRP A 19 -13.36 -2.45 -14.39
C TRP A 19 -13.36 -1.80 -13.00
N LEU A 20 -12.71 -2.42 -12.00
CA LEU A 20 -12.61 -1.87 -10.64
C LEU A 20 -11.81 -0.56 -10.57
N ALA A 21 -10.69 -0.50 -11.29
CA ALA A 21 -9.83 0.68 -11.34
C ALA A 21 -10.53 1.85 -12.05
N ILE A 22 -11.06 1.62 -13.26
CA ILE A 22 -11.74 2.64 -14.07
C ILE A 22 -12.97 3.17 -13.34
N ARG A 23 -13.79 2.29 -12.75
CA ARG A 23 -14.97 2.70 -11.97
C ARG A 23 -14.58 3.65 -10.84
N GLY A 24 -13.53 3.32 -10.10
CA GLY A 24 -13.05 4.16 -9.01
C GLY A 24 -12.52 5.51 -9.47
N ILE A 25 -11.70 5.54 -10.53
CA ILE A 25 -11.17 6.77 -11.12
C ILE A 25 -12.30 7.66 -11.67
N TYR A 26 -13.28 7.08 -12.36
CA TYR A 26 -14.38 7.83 -12.96
C TYR A 26 -15.26 8.52 -11.91
N SER A 27 -15.55 7.82 -10.80
CA SER A 27 -16.33 8.37 -9.69
C SER A 27 -15.60 9.48 -8.90
N GLY A 28 -14.30 9.66 -9.10
CA GLY A 28 -13.46 10.69 -8.46
C GLY A 28 -13.17 10.41 -6.98
N LYS A 29 -14.21 10.28 -6.16
CA LYS A 29 -14.08 9.89 -4.74
C LYS A 29 -13.77 8.40 -4.56
N GLY A 30 -14.16 7.56 -5.52
CA GLY A 30 -13.91 6.12 -5.49
C GLY A 30 -12.44 5.73 -5.61
N VAL A 31 -11.56 6.67 -5.99
CA VAL A 31 -10.11 6.46 -5.98
C VAL A 31 -9.61 6.05 -4.59
N TYR A 32 -10.24 6.55 -3.53
CA TYR A 32 -9.89 6.22 -2.15
C TYR A 32 -10.58 4.96 -1.62
N GLU A 33 -11.47 4.35 -2.41
CA GLU A 33 -12.12 3.12 -2.00
C GLU A 33 -11.13 1.96 -2.08
N PHE A 34 -11.16 1.11 -1.06
CA PHE A 34 -10.27 -0.02 -0.94
C PHE A 34 -10.23 -0.92 -2.19
N PRO A 35 -11.37 -1.28 -2.83
CA PRO A 35 -11.36 -2.13 -4.01
C PRO A 35 -10.66 -1.49 -5.22
N THR A 36 -10.78 -0.16 -5.37
CA THR A 36 -10.10 0.56 -6.45
C THR A 36 -8.60 0.60 -6.20
N LEU A 37 -8.16 0.92 -4.98
CA LEU A 37 -6.73 0.90 -4.64
C LEU A 37 -6.13 -0.49 -4.84
N ALA A 38 -6.82 -1.54 -4.37
CA ALA A 38 -6.42 -2.92 -4.59
C ALA A 38 -6.28 -3.24 -6.09
N ALA A 39 -7.24 -2.82 -6.91
CA ALA A 39 -7.17 -3.04 -8.35
C ALA A 39 -6.01 -2.29 -9.03
N LEU A 40 -5.72 -1.05 -8.62
CA LEU A 40 -4.59 -0.26 -9.13
C LEU A 40 -3.24 -0.92 -8.76
N ILE A 41 -3.10 -1.41 -7.53
CA ILE A 41 -1.91 -2.15 -7.08
C ILE A 41 -1.79 -3.48 -7.85
N GLY A 42 -2.91 -4.19 -8.01
CA GLY A 42 -2.98 -5.39 -8.83
C GLY A 42 -2.50 -5.15 -10.26
N PHE A 43 -2.89 -4.03 -10.88
CA PHE A 43 -2.35 -3.65 -12.19
C PHE A 43 -0.86 -3.36 -12.18
N ALA A 44 -0.36 -2.64 -11.17
CA ALA A 44 1.03 -2.23 -11.15
C ALA A 44 1.99 -3.39 -10.87
N TRP A 45 1.50 -4.45 -10.20
CA TRP A 45 2.36 -5.50 -9.67
C TRP A 45 1.95 -6.92 -10.12
N VAL A 46 0.66 -7.28 -10.01
CA VAL A 46 0.19 -8.63 -10.35
C VAL A 46 0.14 -8.84 -11.86
N VAL A 47 -0.31 -7.85 -12.64
CA VAL A 47 -0.43 -8.00 -14.10
C VAL A 47 0.92 -8.21 -14.79
N PRO A 48 1.97 -7.40 -14.53
CA PRO A 48 3.29 -7.62 -15.11
C PRO A 48 3.89 -8.99 -14.77
N GLN A 49 3.79 -9.41 -13.50
CA GLN A 49 4.24 -10.73 -13.08
C GLN A 49 3.42 -11.86 -13.72
N GLY A 50 2.13 -11.65 -13.91
CA GLY A 50 1.27 -12.60 -14.60
C GLY A 50 1.63 -12.74 -16.07
N ILE A 51 1.99 -11.64 -16.75
CA ILE A 51 2.49 -11.70 -18.14
C ILE A 51 3.76 -12.55 -18.19
N GLU A 52 4.72 -12.31 -17.29
CA GLU A 52 5.97 -13.08 -17.25
C GLU A 52 5.72 -14.57 -16.99
N LEU A 53 4.83 -14.89 -16.04
CA LEU A 53 4.45 -16.26 -15.71
C LEU A 53 3.75 -16.97 -16.88
N GLU A 54 2.85 -16.29 -17.58
CA GLU A 54 2.15 -16.81 -18.76
C GLU A 54 3.09 -17.03 -19.96
N THR A 55 4.14 -16.22 -20.07
CA THR A 55 5.13 -16.36 -21.16
C THR A 55 6.23 -17.39 -20.86
N SER A 56 6.39 -17.80 -19.60
CA SER A 56 7.43 -18.75 -19.20
C SER A 56 7.06 -20.19 -19.56
N SER A 57 7.96 -20.89 -20.24
CA SER A 57 7.81 -22.32 -20.57
C SER A 57 7.86 -23.23 -19.34
N GLU A 58 8.33 -22.72 -18.19
CA GLU A 58 8.43 -23.44 -16.92
C GLU A 58 7.24 -23.18 -15.98
N ASN A 59 6.12 -22.67 -16.50
CA ASN A 59 4.95 -22.42 -15.67
C ASN A 59 4.36 -23.73 -15.13
N GLN A 60 4.73 -24.08 -13.89
CA GLN A 60 4.23 -25.24 -13.16
C GLN A 60 2.81 -25.02 -12.60
N TYR A 61 2.33 -23.78 -12.60
CA TYR A 61 0.98 -23.44 -12.15
C TYR A 61 0.02 -23.59 -13.35
N GLY A 62 -0.71 -24.71 -13.40
CA GLY A 62 -1.75 -24.95 -14.42
C GLY A 62 -2.73 -23.78 -14.52
N GLY A 63 -2.56 -22.96 -15.56
CA GLY A 63 -2.82 -21.52 -15.59
C GLY A 63 -4.28 -21.07 -15.79
N GLY A 64 -5.27 -21.81 -15.32
CA GLY A 64 -6.69 -21.39 -15.41
C GLY A 64 -7.30 -21.09 -14.03
N ALA A 65 -7.31 -22.12 -13.17
CA ALA A 65 -7.95 -22.05 -11.86
C ALA A 65 -7.32 -20.99 -10.94
N PHE A 66 -6.00 -20.79 -11.03
CA PHE A 66 -5.30 -19.76 -10.27
C PHE A 66 -5.80 -18.36 -10.61
N TRP A 67 -5.85 -17.99 -11.89
CA TRP A 67 -6.29 -16.66 -12.30
C TRP A 67 -7.77 -16.41 -12.02
N LEU A 68 -8.62 -17.44 -12.16
CA LEU A 68 -10.01 -17.36 -11.75
C LEU A 68 -10.16 -17.15 -10.24
N TYR A 69 -9.37 -17.86 -9.43
CA TYR A 69 -9.34 -17.68 -7.98
C TYR A 69 -8.93 -16.26 -7.60
N VAL A 70 -7.83 -15.75 -8.17
CA VAL A 70 -7.37 -14.37 -7.94
C VAL A 70 -8.43 -13.35 -8.36
N SER A 71 -9.05 -13.54 -9.53
CA SER A 71 -10.16 -12.69 -10.01
C SER A 71 -11.33 -12.68 -9.03
N ALA A 72 -11.72 -13.86 -8.52
CA ALA A 72 -12.77 -14.00 -7.53
C ALA A 72 -12.42 -13.27 -6.22
N CYS A 73 -11.16 -13.32 -5.77
CA CYS A 73 -10.72 -12.56 -4.59
C CYS A 73 -10.95 -11.06 -4.75
N TYR A 74 -10.57 -10.46 -5.89
CA TYR A 74 -10.80 -9.03 -6.14
C TYR A 74 -12.29 -8.67 -6.20
N LEU A 75 -13.12 -9.53 -6.80
CA LEU A 75 -14.58 -9.34 -6.82
C LEU A 75 -15.19 -9.46 -5.42
N LEU A 76 -14.75 -10.41 -4.60
CA LEU A 76 -15.21 -10.57 -3.22
C LEU A 76 -14.78 -9.41 -2.33
N ILE A 77 -13.57 -8.87 -2.52
CA ILE A 77 -13.12 -7.63 -1.88
C ILE A 77 -14.07 -6.48 -2.23
N ALA A 78 -14.37 -6.31 -3.52
CA ALA A 78 -15.28 -5.26 -3.97
C ALA A 78 -16.68 -5.45 -3.38
N TRP A 79 -17.23 -6.67 -3.44
CA TRP A 79 -18.54 -6.99 -2.90
C TRP A 79 -18.61 -6.76 -1.38
N GLY A 80 -17.64 -7.28 -0.62
CA GLY A 80 -17.57 -7.13 0.83
C GLY A 80 -17.50 -5.67 1.27
N PHE A 81 -16.71 -4.86 0.58
CA PHE A 81 -16.61 -3.42 0.83
C PHE A 81 -17.95 -2.71 0.61
N HIS A 82 -18.60 -2.95 -0.54
CA HIS A 82 -19.88 -2.32 -0.87
C HIS A 82 -21.03 -2.79 0.03
N ALA A 83 -21.08 -4.09 0.36
CA ALA A 83 -22.02 -4.65 1.31
C ALA A 83 -21.83 -4.02 2.71
N GLY A 84 -20.59 -3.81 3.13
CA GLY A 84 -20.24 -3.10 4.36
C GLY A 84 -20.73 -1.65 4.37
N LEU A 85 -20.56 -0.91 3.27
CA LEU A 85 -21.06 0.45 3.12
C LEU A 85 -22.58 0.53 3.20
N GLN A 86 -23.29 -0.39 2.55
CA GLN A 86 -24.76 -0.45 2.60
C GLN A 86 -25.25 -0.73 4.03
N ARG A 87 -24.62 -1.68 4.73
CA ARG A 87 -24.92 -1.97 6.15
C ARG A 87 -24.65 -0.75 7.04
N LYS A 88 -23.54 -0.04 6.81
CA LYS A 88 -23.23 1.21 7.53
C LYS A 88 -24.32 2.26 7.30
N LYS A 89 -24.76 2.47 6.05
CA LYS A 89 -25.84 3.43 5.73
C LYS A 89 -27.14 3.06 6.45
N LYS A 90 -27.51 1.77 6.44
CA LYS A 90 -28.68 1.25 7.17
C LYS A 90 -28.57 1.48 8.68
N ARG A 91 -27.40 1.21 9.27
CA ARG A 91 -27.14 1.46 10.69
C ARG A 91 -27.18 2.94 11.02
N GLN A 92 -26.60 3.80 10.19
CA GLN A 92 -26.62 5.26 10.39
C GLN A 92 -28.05 5.82 10.31
N MET A 93 -28.87 5.32 9.39
CA MET A 93 -30.28 5.66 9.31
C MET A 93 -31.06 5.19 10.55
N ALA A 94 -30.81 3.96 11.02
CA ALA A 94 -31.43 3.44 12.24
C ALA A 94 -30.95 4.16 13.52
N THR A 95 -29.76 4.77 13.48
CA THR A 95 -29.15 5.46 14.62
C THR A 95 -29.09 6.97 14.40
N ALA A 96 -30.01 7.54 13.61
CA ALA A 96 -29.98 8.96 13.20
C ALA A 96 -29.95 9.97 14.37
N ASN A 97 -30.29 9.52 15.59
CA ASN A 97 -30.23 10.32 16.83
C ASN A 97 -28.95 10.11 17.67
N ALA A 98 -28.06 9.17 17.32
CA ALA A 98 -26.77 9.06 18.01
C ALA A 98 -25.83 10.14 17.50
N LYS A 99 -25.42 11.05 18.39
CA LYS A 99 -24.33 12.00 18.15
C LYS A 99 -23.12 11.23 17.64
N ILE A 100 -22.79 11.39 16.37
CA ILE A 100 -21.53 10.90 15.82
C ILE A 100 -20.42 11.52 16.67
N PRO A 101 -19.55 10.73 17.34
CA PRO A 101 -18.51 11.29 18.19
C PRO A 101 -17.66 12.22 17.35
N LYS A 102 -17.48 13.45 17.83
CA LYS A 102 -16.59 14.43 17.18
C LYS A 102 -15.18 13.85 17.20
N LEU A 103 -14.46 14.02 16.09
CA LEU A 103 -13.06 13.58 16.00
C LEU A 103 -12.24 14.37 17.02
N ASP A 104 -11.68 13.65 18.00
CA ASP A 104 -10.83 14.21 19.04
C ASP A 104 -9.36 14.12 18.59
N HIS A 105 -8.78 15.29 18.27
CA HIS A 105 -7.44 15.38 17.71
C HIS A 105 -6.37 15.02 18.75
N GLU A 106 -6.62 15.25 20.05
CA GLU A 106 -5.68 14.89 21.12
C GLU A 106 -5.57 13.38 21.24
N ARG A 107 -6.72 12.68 21.23
CA ARG A 107 -6.73 11.21 21.25
C ARG A 107 -6.06 10.61 20.02
N LEU A 108 -6.24 11.21 18.84
CA LEU A 108 -5.52 10.78 17.63
C LEU A 108 -4.01 10.97 17.78
N LEU A 109 -3.57 12.09 18.36
CA LEU A 109 -2.14 12.35 18.57
C LEU A 109 -1.53 11.39 19.59
N ILE A 110 -2.25 11.08 20.68
CA ILE A 110 -1.84 10.07 21.65
C ILE A 110 -1.72 8.69 20.99
N ALA A 111 -2.70 8.32 20.15
CA ALA A 111 -2.65 7.07 19.41
C ALA A 111 -1.47 7.02 18.41
N ALA A 112 -1.20 8.12 17.70
CA ALA A 112 -0.05 8.24 16.81
C ALA A 112 1.28 8.09 17.57
N PHE A 113 1.39 8.74 18.73
CA PHE A 113 2.56 8.61 19.59
C PHE A 113 2.75 7.17 20.09
N GLY A 114 1.68 6.53 20.59
CA GLY A 114 1.73 5.14 21.03
C GLY A 114 2.15 4.17 19.92
N LEU A 115 1.59 4.32 18.71
CA LEU A 115 2.00 3.55 17.54
C LEU A 115 3.47 3.76 17.18
N SER A 116 3.96 5.01 17.28
CA SER A 116 5.38 5.30 17.04
C SER A 116 6.27 4.63 18.07
N VAL A 117 5.93 4.67 19.36
CA VAL A 117 6.70 3.99 20.42
C VAL A 117 6.78 2.49 20.15
N VAL A 118 5.67 1.84 19.81
CA VAL A 118 5.64 0.41 19.46
C VAL A 118 6.54 0.11 18.25
N GLY A 119 6.45 0.94 17.21
CA GLY A 119 7.27 0.79 16.01
C GLY A 119 8.76 0.97 16.30
N GLN A 120 9.13 1.94 17.14
CA GLN A 120 10.51 2.21 17.54
C GLN A 120 11.09 1.08 18.39
N LEU A 121 10.35 0.59 19.38
CA LEU A 121 10.76 -0.56 20.18
C LEU A 121 10.99 -1.79 19.30
N SER A 122 10.11 -2.03 18.33
CA SER A 122 10.24 -3.14 17.39
C SER A 122 11.47 -2.98 16.50
N ASN A 123 11.79 -1.76 16.04
CA ASN A 123 13.00 -1.46 15.29
C ASN A 123 14.27 -1.83 16.08
N LEU A 124 14.31 -1.46 17.37
CA LEU A 124 15.42 -1.80 18.25
C LEU A 124 15.57 -3.31 18.45
N MET A 125 14.46 -4.04 18.53
CA MET A 125 14.48 -5.50 18.65
C MET A 125 14.96 -6.19 17.37
N ILE A 126 14.58 -5.70 16.19
CA ILE A 126 15.10 -6.22 14.91
C ILE A 126 16.62 -6.07 14.85
N GLY A 127 17.16 -4.94 15.28
CA GLY A 127 18.60 -4.69 15.29
C GLY A 127 19.43 -5.62 16.19
N ARG A 128 18.79 -6.38 17.09
CA ARG A 128 19.45 -7.36 17.97
C ARG A 128 19.47 -8.78 17.39
N ILE A 129 18.74 -9.03 16.32
CA ILE A 129 18.66 -10.35 15.70
C ILE A 129 19.74 -10.43 14.62
N ASP A 130 20.58 -11.46 14.68
CA ASP A 130 21.52 -11.76 13.61
C ASP A 130 20.77 -12.26 12.39
N THR A 131 20.80 -11.46 11.33
CA THR A 131 20.07 -11.71 10.06
C THR A 131 21.01 -12.10 8.92
N SER A 132 22.31 -12.28 9.20
CA SER A 132 23.36 -12.56 8.20
C SER A 132 23.06 -13.79 7.33
N ASN A 133 22.39 -14.81 7.88
CA ASN A 133 22.08 -16.06 7.18
C ASN A 133 20.67 -16.12 6.55
N MET A 134 19.85 -15.06 6.64
CA MET A 134 18.41 -15.15 6.37
C MET A 134 17.94 -14.71 4.97
N GLY A 135 18.82 -14.38 4.03
CA GLY A 135 18.50 -14.26 2.58
C GLY A 135 17.41 -13.24 2.15
N GLY A 136 16.72 -12.57 3.07
CA GLY A 136 15.56 -11.72 2.80
C GLY A 136 14.20 -12.35 3.09
N GLU A 137 14.14 -13.64 3.44
CA GLU A 137 12.90 -14.33 3.82
C GLU A 137 12.84 -14.52 5.33
N TRP A 138 12.24 -13.53 6.00
CA TRP A 138 12.07 -13.54 7.44
C TRP A 138 10.88 -14.42 7.84
N THR A 139 11.11 -15.33 8.79
CA THR A 139 10.06 -16.16 9.40
C THR A 139 10.15 -16.09 10.94
N GLY A 140 9.06 -16.36 11.63
CA GLY A 140 9.01 -16.35 13.10
C GLY A 140 9.03 -14.94 13.72
N VAL A 141 9.76 -14.77 14.83
CA VAL A 141 9.69 -13.58 15.70
C VAL A 141 10.12 -12.29 14.98
N ILE A 142 11.11 -12.36 14.09
CA ILE A 142 11.53 -11.20 13.30
C ILE A 142 10.40 -10.66 12.41
N THR A 143 9.53 -11.54 11.91
CA THR A 143 8.35 -11.16 11.12
C THR A 143 7.34 -10.39 11.97
N MET A 144 7.15 -10.80 13.23
CA MET A 144 6.29 -10.09 14.17
C MET A 144 6.82 -8.68 14.44
N TYR A 145 8.13 -8.55 14.68
CA TYR A 145 8.73 -7.23 14.87
C TYR A 145 8.69 -6.37 13.60
N SER A 146 8.84 -6.96 12.42
CA SER A 146 8.69 -6.24 11.14
C SER A 146 7.25 -5.75 10.94
N LEU A 147 6.25 -6.54 11.33
CA LEU A 147 4.85 -6.12 11.34
C LEU A 147 4.64 -4.92 12.27
N PHE A 148 5.14 -4.99 13.51
CA PHE A 148 5.02 -3.89 14.47
C PHE A 148 5.86 -2.67 14.07
N TRP A 149 6.99 -2.86 13.38
CA TRP A 149 7.75 -1.75 12.81
C TRP A 149 6.92 -0.94 11.81
N SER A 150 6.03 -1.60 11.05
CA SER A 150 5.10 -0.95 10.13
C SER A 150 4.09 -0.01 10.83
N CYS A 151 3.96 -0.10 12.17
CA CYS A 151 3.20 0.88 12.95
C CYS A 151 3.75 2.30 12.85
N ASN A 152 5.05 2.49 12.58
CA ASN A 152 5.63 3.82 12.34
C ASN A 152 5.00 4.51 11.12
N GLY A 153 4.69 3.77 10.05
CA GLY A 153 3.99 4.33 8.90
C GLY A 153 2.58 4.84 9.25
N MET A 154 1.84 4.06 10.06
CA MET A 154 0.52 4.47 10.56
C MET A 154 0.61 5.68 11.50
N ALA A 155 1.60 5.69 12.40
CA ALA A 155 1.87 6.82 13.29
C ALA A 155 2.18 8.10 12.53
N LEU A 156 3.03 8.02 11.50
CA LEU A 156 3.37 9.13 10.62
C LEU A 156 2.12 9.69 9.92
N CYS A 157 1.31 8.83 9.33
CA CYS A 157 0.08 9.24 8.63
C CYS A 157 -0.89 9.97 9.56
N LEU A 158 -1.11 9.43 10.78
CA LEU A 158 -1.98 10.06 11.78
C LEU A 158 -1.42 11.40 12.27
N ALA A 159 -0.12 11.47 12.57
CA ALA A 159 0.54 12.69 13.05
C ALA A 159 0.50 13.80 11.98
N VAL A 160 0.77 13.47 10.72
CA VAL A 160 0.67 14.41 9.59
C VAL A 160 -0.78 14.88 9.39
N LEU A 161 -1.76 13.97 9.50
CA LEU A 161 -3.17 14.33 9.40
C LEU A 161 -3.61 15.28 10.51
N VAL A 162 -3.20 15.02 11.76
CA VAL A 162 -3.46 15.92 12.89
C VAL A 162 -2.80 17.28 12.64
N PHE A 163 -1.51 17.29 12.27
CA PHE A 163 -0.79 18.52 11.96
C PHE A 163 -1.48 19.33 10.86
N ALA A 164 -1.89 18.69 9.77
CA ALA A 164 -2.52 19.38 8.66
C ALA A 164 -3.88 20.00 9.03
N ARG A 165 -4.57 19.45 10.03
CA ARG A 165 -5.86 19.94 10.55
C ARG A 165 -5.71 21.01 11.62
N THR A 166 -4.82 20.81 12.59
CA THR A 166 -4.70 21.66 13.79
C THR A 166 -3.52 22.61 13.76
N ARG A 167 -2.52 22.35 12.89
CA ARG A 167 -1.21 23.02 12.84
C ARG A 167 -0.42 22.99 14.15
N TRP A 168 -0.68 22.00 15.00
CA TRP A 168 0.02 21.87 16.28
C TRP A 168 1.48 21.43 16.08
N PRO A 169 2.45 22.14 16.66
CA PRO A 169 3.87 21.81 16.48
C PRO A 169 4.23 20.44 17.07
N ILE A 170 3.53 20.01 18.13
CA ILE A 170 3.71 18.69 18.74
C ILE A 170 3.47 17.56 17.73
N ALA A 171 2.51 17.74 16.81
CA ALA A 171 2.22 16.76 15.78
C ALA A 171 3.35 16.60 14.76
N ILE A 172 4.10 17.66 14.46
CA ILE A 172 5.34 17.55 13.65
C ILE A 172 6.39 16.75 14.42
N GLY A 173 6.55 16.99 15.72
CA GLY A 173 7.50 16.26 16.55
C GLY A 173 7.24 14.75 16.50
N VAL A 174 5.98 14.34 16.68
CA VAL A 174 5.58 12.92 16.58
C VAL A 174 5.79 12.38 15.16
N ALA A 175 5.46 13.14 14.13
CA ALA A 175 5.69 12.75 12.73
C ALA A 175 7.19 12.55 12.44
N ALA A 176 8.05 13.44 12.92
CA ALA A 176 9.49 13.34 12.75
C ALA A 176 10.07 12.11 13.44
N ILE A 177 9.63 11.82 14.67
CA ILE A 177 10.03 10.61 15.40
C ILE A 177 9.60 9.36 14.62
N ALA A 178 8.36 9.31 14.12
CA ALA A 178 7.87 8.18 13.33
C ALA A 178 8.59 8.02 11.98
N ALA A 179 8.96 9.12 11.33
CA ALA A 179 9.66 9.12 10.04
C ALA A 179 11.15 8.71 10.15
N MET A 180 11.81 9.01 11.27
CA MET A 180 13.24 8.78 11.48
C MET A 180 13.73 7.36 11.11
N PRO A 181 13.12 6.26 11.59
CA PRO A 181 13.58 4.91 11.25
C PRO A 181 13.34 4.57 9.78
N ILE A 182 12.29 5.13 9.17
CA ILE A 182 12.00 4.97 7.74
C ILE A 182 13.09 5.68 6.91
N ILE A 183 13.43 6.92 7.27
CA ILE A 183 14.50 7.69 6.62
C ILE A 183 15.85 6.98 6.74
N LEU A 184 16.21 6.53 7.94
CA LEU A 184 17.46 5.80 8.16
C LEU A 184 17.54 4.52 7.34
N SER A 185 16.44 3.78 7.23
CA SER A 185 16.41 2.53 6.47
C SER A 185 16.49 2.78 4.95
N VAL A 186 15.92 3.89 4.47
CA VAL A 186 16.09 4.37 3.09
C VAL A 186 17.56 4.74 2.82
N LEU A 187 18.20 5.49 3.72
CA LEU A 187 19.58 5.96 3.54
C LEU A 187 20.61 4.82 3.63
N SER A 188 20.41 3.87 4.53
CA SER A 188 21.37 2.78 4.78
C SER A 188 21.24 1.60 3.82
N GLY A 189 20.03 1.32 3.30
CA GLY A 189 19.77 0.12 2.51
C GLY A 189 19.32 0.37 1.08
N VAL A 190 19.16 1.63 0.64
CA VAL A 190 18.53 2.00 -0.65
C VAL A 190 17.20 1.27 -0.85
N ARG A 191 16.44 1.09 0.24
CA ARG A 191 15.13 0.43 0.23
C ARG A 191 14.08 1.39 -0.29
N ARG A 192 13.94 1.42 -1.62
CA ARG A 192 13.10 2.39 -2.35
C ARG A 192 11.61 2.24 -2.02
N GLU A 193 11.17 1.05 -1.61
CA GLU A 193 9.80 0.85 -1.13
C GLU A 193 9.47 1.74 0.08
N GLN A 194 10.39 1.88 1.02
CA GLN A 194 10.18 2.67 2.24
C GLN A 194 10.18 4.18 1.97
N LEU A 195 10.93 4.63 0.96
CA LEU A 195 10.88 6.03 0.50
C LEU A 195 9.51 6.33 -0.12
N PHE A 196 9.01 5.41 -0.93
CA PHE A 196 7.68 5.54 -1.53
C PHE A 196 6.60 5.58 -0.45
N ASP A 197 6.67 4.68 0.54
CA ASP A 197 5.76 4.70 1.70
C ASP A 197 5.84 6.02 2.46
N LEU A 198 7.05 6.53 2.73
CA LEU A 198 7.23 7.81 3.41
C LEU A 198 6.54 8.94 2.65
N ILE A 199 6.76 9.04 1.33
CA ILE A 199 6.17 10.08 0.48
C ILE A 199 4.65 9.92 0.42
N VAL A 200 4.15 8.71 0.16
CA VAL A 200 2.73 8.43 0.02
C VAL A 200 1.99 8.66 1.33
N LEU A 201 2.53 8.25 2.48
CA LEU A 201 1.90 8.46 3.77
C LEU A 201 1.88 9.94 4.17
N THR A 202 2.95 10.67 3.89
CA THR A 202 3.06 12.10 4.24
C THR A 202 2.19 12.96 3.31
N VAL A 203 2.35 12.81 1.99
CA VAL A 203 1.58 13.57 0.99
C VAL A 203 0.12 13.13 1.01
N GLY A 204 -0.14 11.82 1.11
CA GLY A 204 -1.48 11.26 1.20
C GLY A 204 -2.22 11.74 2.45
N GLY A 205 -1.58 11.69 3.63
CA GLY A 205 -2.16 12.21 4.88
C GLY A 205 -2.49 13.70 4.78
N TRP A 206 -1.59 14.50 4.20
CA TRP A 206 -1.82 15.92 3.94
C TRP A 206 -2.98 16.17 2.97
N TYR A 207 -3.02 15.45 1.86
CA TYR A 207 -4.05 15.61 0.82
C TYR A 207 -5.43 15.21 1.34
N LEU A 208 -5.51 14.12 2.10
CA LEU A 208 -6.73 13.62 2.74
C LEU A 208 -7.26 14.60 3.79
N SER A 209 -6.36 15.29 4.50
CA SER A 209 -6.72 16.37 5.42
C SER A 209 -7.45 17.53 4.70
N ARG A 210 -7.07 17.83 3.45
CA ARG A 210 -7.69 18.91 2.67
C ARG A 210 -8.94 18.48 1.91
N ARG A 211 -9.34 17.21 2.00
CA ARG A 211 -10.50 16.63 1.27
C ARG A 211 -10.42 16.86 -0.25
N LEU A 212 -9.21 17.04 -0.78
CA LEU A 212 -9.00 17.20 -2.20
C LEU A 212 -9.14 15.83 -2.87
N THR A 213 -9.60 15.81 -4.12
CA THR A 213 -9.62 14.59 -4.95
C THR A 213 -8.42 14.66 -5.90
N PRO A 214 -7.64 13.60 -6.09
CA PRO A 214 -6.44 13.69 -6.92
C PRO A 214 -6.87 13.91 -8.37
N PRO A 215 -6.18 14.74 -9.15
CA PRO A 215 -6.49 14.86 -10.56
C PRO A 215 -6.33 13.49 -11.24
N ARG A 216 -7.33 13.09 -12.03
CA ARG A 216 -7.41 11.75 -12.63
C ARG A 216 -6.14 11.38 -13.40
N LEU A 217 -5.58 12.36 -14.12
CA LEU A 217 -4.33 12.21 -14.88
C LEU A 217 -3.14 11.91 -13.98
N ALA A 218 -3.06 12.49 -12.77
CA ALA A 218 -1.98 12.19 -11.86
C ALA A 218 -2.04 10.75 -11.33
N ILE A 219 -3.23 10.19 -11.14
CA ILE A 219 -3.40 8.79 -10.72
C ILE A 219 -2.94 7.85 -11.84
N ILE A 220 -3.34 8.12 -13.08
CA ILE A 220 -2.93 7.33 -14.24
C ILE A 220 -1.41 7.42 -14.44
N ALA A 221 -0.86 8.64 -14.36
CA ALA A 221 0.59 8.84 -14.44
C ALA A 221 1.34 8.10 -13.33
N LEU A 222 0.84 8.18 -12.09
CA LEU A 222 1.42 7.46 -10.95
C LEU A 222 1.35 5.95 -11.15
N LEU A 223 0.26 5.42 -11.70
CA LEU A 223 0.14 3.99 -11.99
C LEU A 223 1.16 3.56 -13.05
N ILE A 224 1.30 4.30 -14.14
CA ILE A 224 2.27 3.98 -15.20
C ILE A 224 3.70 4.03 -14.65
N VAL A 225 4.07 5.14 -13.99
CA VAL A 225 5.41 5.34 -13.41
C VAL A 225 5.69 4.29 -12.33
N GLY A 226 4.72 4.03 -11.44
CA GLY A 226 4.82 3.04 -10.39
C GLY A 226 5.02 1.63 -10.94
N THR A 227 4.28 1.25 -11.98
CA THR A 227 4.42 -0.05 -12.66
C THR A 227 5.84 -0.20 -13.22
N VAL A 228 6.36 0.81 -13.93
CA VAL A 228 7.71 0.77 -14.50
C VAL A 228 8.77 0.68 -13.41
N ILE A 229 8.68 1.54 -12.40
CA ILE A 229 9.67 1.56 -11.31
C ILE A 229 9.68 0.23 -10.57
N LEU A 230 8.52 -0.27 -10.13
CA LEU A 230 8.40 -1.48 -9.32
C LEU A 230 8.98 -2.71 -10.02
N ASN A 231 8.67 -2.90 -11.30
CA ASN A 231 9.17 -4.05 -12.06
C ASN A 231 10.66 -3.91 -12.41
N LYS A 232 11.19 -2.69 -12.51
CA LYS A 232 12.62 -2.44 -12.74
C LYS A 232 13.48 -2.42 -11.47
N VAL A 233 12.88 -2.40 -10.27
CA VAL A 233 13.65 -2.43 -9.02
C VAL A 233 14.52 -3.68 -8.92
N GLY A 234 14.05 -4.84 -9.40
CA GLY A 234 14.82 -6.08 -9.39
C GLY A 234 16.13 -5.98 -10.19
N GLU A 235 16.05 -5.48 -11.42
CA GLU A 235 17.21 -5.24 -12.29
C GLU A 235 18.18 -4.22 -11.67
N ILE A 236 17.66 -3.13 -11.12
CA ILE A 236 18.48 -2.08 -10.49
C ILE A 236 19.16 -2.62 -9.23
N ARG A 237 18.49 -3.46 -8.44
CA ARG A 237 19.06 -4.10 -7.25
C ARG A 237 20.21 -5.04 -7.63
N ASN A 238 20.08 -5.77 -8.74
CA ASN A 238 21.15 -6.61 -9.25
C ASN A 238 22.32 -5.76 -9.75
N TYR A 239 22.08 -4.68 -10.49
CA TYR A 239 23.11 -3.74 -10.96
C TYR A 239 23.92 -3.11 -9.82
N VAL A 240 23.25 -2.69 -8.74
CA VAL A 240 23.90 -2.11 -7.55
C VAL A 240 24.68 -3.17 -6.77
N LYS A 241 24.21 -4.42 -6.73
CA LYS A 241 24.91 -5.53 -6.07
C LYS A 241 26.12 -6.03 -6.85
N THR A 242 26.07 -6.05 -8.18
CA THR A 242 27.18 -6.52 -9.03
C THR A 242 28.24 -5.45 -9.28
N GLY A 243 27.98 -4.19 -8.93
CA GLY A 243 28.96 -3.11 -9.03
C GLY A 243 29.42 -2.79 -10.45
N GLN A 244 28.73 -3.30 -11.48
CA GLN A 244 29.04 -3.01 -12.87
C GLN A 244 28.38 -1.71 -13.30
N GLY A 245 28.85 -0.60 -12.72
CA GLY A 245 28.66 0.74 -13.26
C GLY A 245 29.79 1.09 -14.20
N SER A 246 29.63 0.83 -15.50
CA SER A 246 30.35 1.51 -16.58
C SER A 246 29.40 1.78 -17.74
#